data_AF-A0A496UNX8-F1
#
_entry.id   AF-A0A496UNX8-F1
#
_cell.length_a   1.000
_cell.length_b   1.000
_cell.length_c   1.000
_cell.angle_alpha   90.00
_cell.angle_beta   90.00
_cell.angle_gamma   90.00
#
_symmetry.space_group_name_H-M   'P 1'
#
loop_
_entity.id
_entity.type
_entity.pdbx_description
1 polymer ?
#
loop_
_entity_poly.entity_id
_entity_poly.type
_entity_poly.pdbx_seq_one_letter_code
_entity_poly.pdbx_strand_id
1 'polypeptide(L)'
;MEDGDENEDTFSSRLGVAVDDVHRDWKILSEAEQAASERANYKGAGIYQRQLRTLRGRSLLGRLGTYGLMPKYGFPTDVVELKVRSSSWEAGQVELARDMKLALTEFAPENQVIAAGRVWTSAGIVLPLGERKLHEYLFWHCQACNFFSAERSVATEEETPSARQCHCGEKHEADRYIYPEFGFTTKLGEGARVGDSRPPAKSYAESFFQDESQVREPTPVDSCNWVHEFPATKGWIHVINNNRDRDFYVCTSCGFSALLHPSFLGEKGGHKVPWSTDRTCRGSLVRRALGYCYRTDVVELRFPKPSGLVSNDPDLQLSFWQSLLHAVVNASCLELEIDGRDIDGCLYYREGKTPSIVLFDTSPGGAGFVFEVRDNLGEIMRRTLAVVSCSSCAEDSSCVACLRTYSNQRVHNKLRRGVVLDYLRAQ
;
A
#
# COMPACT_ATOMS: atom_id res chain seq x y z
N MET A 1 33.93 -15.37 -24.34
CA MET A 1 33.97 -14.31 -23.32
C MET A 1 33.50 -13.06 -24.03
N GLU A 2 32.20 -12.94 -24.17
CA GLU A 2 31.55 -11.79 -24.82
C GLU A 2 30.44 -11.35 -23.88
N ASP A 3 30.69 -10.19 -23.26
CA ASP A 3 29.76 -9.14 -22.86
C ASP A 3 28.36 -9.56 -22.40
N GLY A 4 28.31 -10.06 -21.17
CA GLY A 4 27.13 -9.91 -20.31
C GLY A 4 27.20 -8.57 -19.58
N ASP A 5 26.81 -7.49 -20.26
CA ASP A 5 26.41 -6.26 -19.57
C ASP A 5 24.99 -6.48 -19.04
N GLU A 6 24.87 -7.38 -18.04
CA GLU A 6 23.68 -7.44 -17.21
C GLU A 6 23.55 -6.07 -16.55
N ASN A 7 22.41 -5.45 -16.82
CA ASN A 7 22.02 -4.12 -16.38
C ASN A 7 21.90 -4.09 -14.85
N GLU A 8 23.03 -4.16 -14.13
CA GLU A 8 23.10 -4.10 -12.68
C GLU A 8 22.56 -2.73 -12.26
N ASP A 9 21.51 -2.73 -11.43
CA ASP A 9 20.91 -1.52 -10.88
C ASP A 9 21.86 -0.90 -9.84
N THR A 10 22.85 -0.17 -10.35
CA THR A 10 23.87 0.52 -9.57
C THR A 10 23.27 1.60 -8.67
N PHE A 11 24.04 2.08 -7.70
CA PHE A 11 23.67 3.28 -6.94
C PHE A 11 23.41 4.48 -7.88
N SER A 12 24.20 4.62 -8.94
CA SER A 12 24.10 5.72 -9.90
C SER A 12 22.82 5.68 -10.71
N SER A 13 22.35 4.51 -11.15
CA SER A 13 21.06 4.37 -11.85
C SER A 13 19.89 4.74 -10.94
N ARG A 14 19.86 4.22 -9.70
CA ARG A 14 18.85 4.57 -8.70
C ARG A 14 18.82 6.07 -8.40
N LEU A 15 20.00 6.69 -8.29
CA LEU A 15 20.10 8.13 -8.07
C LEU A 15 19.58 8.91 -9.28
N GLY A 16 19.90 8.46 -10.50
CA GLY A 16 19.37 9.03 -11.73
C GLY A 16 17.85 9.03 -11.76
N VAL A 17 17.22 7.87 -11.49
CA VAL A 17 15.76 7.74 -11.41
C VAL A 17 15.16 8.68 -10.35
N ALA A 18 15.78 8.77 -9.18
CA ALA A 18 15.33 9.65 -8.11
C ALA A 18 15.40 11.13 -8.49
N VAL A 19 16.49 11.55 -9.16
CA VAL A 19 16.69 12.90 -9.66
C VAL A 19 15.66 13.22 -10.74
N ASP A 20 15.47 12.32 -11.70
CA ASP A 20 14.54 12.50 -12.82
C ASP A 20 13.10 12.62 -12.34
N ASP A 21 12.67 11.82 -11.36
CA ASP A 21 11.33 11.91 -10.78
C ASP A 21 11.10 13.27 -10.10
N VAL A 22 12.03 13.69 -9.23
CA VAL A 22 11.93 14.99 -8.54
C VAL A 22 12.01 16.16 -9.52
N HIS A 23 12.87 16.07 -10.53
CA HIS A 23 13.01 17.11 -11.55
C HIS A 23 11.75 17.20 -12.42
N ARG A 24 11.16 16.07 -12.79
CA ARG A 24 9.89 16.01 -13.52
C ARG A 24 8.76 16.63 -12.71
N ASP A 25 8.61 16.26 -11.45
CA ASP A 25 7.65 16.86 -10.52
C ASP A 25 7.83 18.38 -10.43
N TRP A 26 9.07 18.82 -10.24
CA TRP A 26 9.42 20.24 -10.15
C TRP A 26 9.05 21.00 -11.42
N LYS A 27 9.41 20.44 -12.58
CA LYS A 27 9.15 21.04 -13.89
C LYS A 27 7.66 21.17 -14.15
N ILE A 28 6.89 20.09 -13.98
CA ILE A 28 5.44 20.10 -14.20
C ILE A 28 4.76 21.14 -13.29
N LEU A 29 5.10 21.16 -12.00
CA LEU A 29 4.52 22.11 -11.05
C LEU A 29 4.91 23.56 -11.37
N SER A 30 6.14 23.80 -11.82
CA SER A 30 6.61 25.15 -12.19
C SER A 30 5.93 25.65 -13.47
N GLU A 31 5.80 24.79 -14.48
CA GLU A 31 5.09 25.11 -15.73
C GLU A 31 3.60 25.37 -15.46
N ALA A 32 2.96 24.57 -14.61
CA ALA A 32 1.56 24.77 -14.23
C ALA A 32 1.35 26.07 -13.44
N GLU A 33 2.30 26.44 -12.56
CA GLU A 33 2.30 27.71 -11.84
C GLU A 33 2.41 28.91 -12.79
N GLN A 34 3.35 28.85 -13.72
CA GLN A 34 3.56 29.90 -14.71
C GLN A 34 2.33 30.05 -15.61
N ALA A 35 1.81 28.95 -16.17
CA ALA A 35 0.63 28.97 -17.03
C ALA A 35 -0.61 29.53 -16.32
N ALA A 36 -0.81 29.20 -15.04
CA ALA A 36 -1.92 29.75 -14.26
C ALA A 36 -1.76 31.26 -14.00
N SER A 37 -0.53 31.71 -13.71
CA SER A 37 -0.22 33.13 -13.55
C SER A 37 -0.44 33.92 -14.85
N GLU A 38 0.00 33.39 -15.99
CA GLU A 38 -0.19 33.99 -17.32
C GLU A 38 -1.68 34.13 -17.69
N ARG A 39 -2.50 33.15 -17.28
CA ARG A 39 -3.97 33.19 -17.43
C ARG A 39 -4.68 34.05 -16.37
N ALA A 40 -3.94 34.85 -15.60
CA ALA A 40 -4.41 35.68 -14.49
C ALA A 40 -5.17 34.89 -13.40
N ASN A 41 -4.94 33.58 -13.32
CA ASN A 41 -5.49 32.73 -12.30
C ASN A 41 -4.52 32.58 -11.11
N TYR A 42 -4.51 33.62 -10.28
CA TYR A 42 -3.63 33.69 -9.12
C TYR A 42 -3.99 32.68 -8.01
N LYS A 43 -5.24 32.21 -7.96
CA LYS A 43 -5.66 31.19 -6.98
C LYS A 43 -5.05 29.83 -7.30
N GLY A 44 -5.11 29.41 -8.56
CA GLY A 44 -4.45 28.20 -9.05
C GLY A 44 -2.93 28.30 -8.93
N ALA A 45 -2.33 29.40 -9.36
CA ALA A 45 -0.90 29.68 -9.18
C ALA A 45 -0.46 29.48 -7.71
N GLY A 46 -1.21 30.04 -6.76
CA GLY A 46 -0.96 29.86 -5.34
C GLY A 46 -1.06 28.41 -4.84
N ILE A 47 -1.85 27.54 -5.49
CA ILE A 47 -1.87 26.10 -5.17
C ILE A 47 -0.55 25.44 -5.57
N TYR A 48 -0.07 25.68 -6.80
CA TYR A 48 1.19 25.11 -7.28
C TYR A 48 2.39 25.62 -6.48
N GLN A 49 2.43 26.92 -6.15
CA GLN A 49 3.49 27.49 -5.30
C GLN A 49 3.59 26.80 -3.93
N ARG A 50 2.46 26.39 -3.36
CA ARG A 50 2.42 25.64 -2.10
C ARG A 50 2.92 24.21 -2.24
N GLN A 51 2.61 23.55 -3.35
CA GLN A 51 3.13 22.23 -3.67
C GLN A 51 4.65 22.28 -3.94
N LEU A 52 5.13 23.26 -4.69
CA LEU A 52 6.57 23.52 -4.91
C LEU A 52 7.32 23.76 -3.59
N ARG A 53 6.73 24.54 -2.67
CA ARG A 53 7.28 24.75 -1.32
C ARG A 53 7.33 23.46 -0.49
N THR A 54 6.33 22.61 -0.64
CA THR A 54 6.32 21.29 0.01
C THR A 54 7.42 20.40 -0.55
N LEU A 55 7.56 20.35 -1.88
CA LEU A 55 8.59 19.59 -2.58
C LEU A 55 10.01 20.05 -2.17
N ARG A 56 10.27 21.36 -2.13
CA ARG A 56 11.54 21.95 -1.67
C ARG A 56 11.83 21.70 -0.19
N GLY A 57 10.79 21.74 0.66
CA GLY A 57 10.91 21.58 2.11
C GLY A 57 10.88 20.12 2.59
N ARG A 58 10.93 19.16 1.66
CA ARG A 58 10.91 17.73 2.00
C ARG A 58 12.29 17.27 2.44
N SER A 59 12.32 16.35 3.41
CA SER A 59 13.57 15.72 3.83
C SER A 59 14.18 14.95 2.66
N LEU A 60 15.41 15.30 2.28
CA LEU A 60 16.17 14.59 1.27
C LEU A 60 16.37 13.12 1.68
N LEU A 61 16.65 12.88 2.97
CA LEU A 61 16.83 11.53 3.52
C LEU A 61 15.60 10.65 3.27
N GLY A 62 14.39 11.18 3.51
CA GLY A 62 13.15 10.44 3.27
C GLY A 62 12.95 10.08 1.80
N ARG A 63 13.30 10.98 0.87
CA ARG A 63 13.23 10.68 -0.58
C ARG A 63 14.28 9.68 -1.03
N LEU A 64 15.51 9.79 -0.53
CA LEU A 64 16.56 8.81 -0.85
C LEU A 64 16.18 7.40 -0.39
N GLY A 65 15.50 7.29 0.77
CA GLY A 65 14.92 6.02 1.23
C GLY A 65 13.94 5.41 0.23
N THR A 66 12.99 6.19 -0.31
CA THR A 66 11.98 5.72 -1.28
C THR A 66 12.58 4.99 -2.50
N TYR A 67 13.80 5.38 -2.93
CA TYR A 67 14.51 4.78 -4.07
C TYR A 67 15.59 3.77 -3.67
N GLY A 68 15.70 3.40 -2.39
CA GLY A 68 16.71 2.44 -1.96
C GLY A 68 18.14 2.97 -1.97
N LEU A 69 18.33 4.28 -1.83
CA LEU A 69 19.65 4.92 -1.80
C LEU A 69 20.23 4.99 -0.38
N MET A 70 19.47 4.56 0.63
CA MET A 70 19.86 4.56 2.04
C MET A 70 19.51 3.21 2.69
N PRO A 71 20.38 2.64 3.55
CA PRO A 71 20.06 1.43 4.31
C PRO A 71 18.91 1.67 5.31
N LYS A 72 17.86 0.84 5.27
CA LYS A 72 16.69 0.92 6.16
C LYS A 72 17.04 0.79 7.64
N TYR A 73 18.00 -0.07 7.97
CA TYR A 73 18.43 -0.33 9.36
C TYR A 73 19.10 0.87 10.05
N GLY A 74 19.68 1.80 9.28
CA GLY A 74 20.29 3.03 9.83
C GLY A 74 19.33 4.22 9.86
N PHE A 75 18.31 4.24 9.00
CA PHE A 75 17.40 5.38 8.80
C PHE A 75 15.99 4.90 8.41
N PRO A 76 15.04 4.76 9.36
CA PRO A 76 13.66 4.43 9.04
C PRO A 76 12.99 5.61 8.31
N THR A 77 12.96 5.57 6.97
CA THR A 77 12.42 6.66 6.14
C THR A 77 10.90 6.68 6.03
N ASP A 78 10.27 5.54 6.27
CA ASP A 78 8.82 5.34 6.12
C ASP A 78 8.15 4.95 7.45
N VAL A 79 8.70 5.44 8.56
CA VAL A 79 8.06 5.35 9.88
C VAL A 79 7.28 6.62 10.16
N VAL A 80 6.03 6.45 10.59
CA VAL A 80 5.16 7.55 10.99
C VAL A 80 4.58 7.35 12.36
N GLU A 81 4.29 8.48 13.00
CA GLU A 81 3.80 8.53 14.36
C GLU A 81 2.27 8.65 14.42
N LEU A 82 1.67 8.06 15.44
CA LEU A 82 0.36 8.44 15.95
C LEU A 82 0.54 9.39 17.14
N LYS A 83 0.34 10.69 16.90
CA LYS A 83 0.45 11.72 17.93
C LYS A 83 -0.70 11.62 18.92
N VAL A 84 -0.39 11.12 20.11
CA VAL A 84 -1.35 11.04 21.21
C VAL A 84 -1.61 12.44 21.76
N ARG A 85 -2.87 12.87 21.69
CA ARG A 85 -3.33 14.14 22.25
C ARG A 85 -3.92 13.87 23.63
N SER A 86 -3.12 14.04 24.68
CA SER A 86 -3.59 13.94 26.06
C SER A 86 -2.67 14.72 26.99
N SER A 87 -3.19 15.08 28.17
CA SER A 87 -2.42 15.61 29.28
C SER A 87 -2.11 14.55 30.35
N SER A 88 -2.53 13.29 30.15
CA SER A 88 -2.27 12.21 31.10
C SER A 88 -0.80 11.81 31.13
N TRP A 89 -0.35 11.31 32.28
CA TRP A 89 1.00 10.76 32.43
C TRP A 89 1.25 9.62 31.45
N GLU A 90 0.27 8.72 31.30
CA GLU A 90 0.37 7.57 30.40
C GLU A 90 0.62 7.99 28.95
N ALA A 91 0.00 9.07 28.48
CA ALA A 91 0.25 9.57 27.13
C ALA A 91 1.66 10.14 26.93
N GLY A 92 2.26 10.73 27.97
CA GLY A 92 3.65 11.18 27.95
C GLY A 92 4.67 10.05 27.85
N GLN A 93 4.25 8.80 28.10
CA GLN A 93 5.06 7.59 27.99
C GLN A 93 4.85 6.85 26.66
N VAL A 94 3.99 7.36 25.78
CA VAL A 94 3.54 6.64 24.57
C VAL A 94 4.26 7.19 23.34
N GLU A 95 5.18 6.39 22.81
CA GLU A 95 5.76 6.57 21.49
C GLU A 95 5.16 5.54 20.52
N LEU A 96 4.20 6.00 19.71
CA LEU A 96 3.51 5.16 18.74
C LEU A 96 4.05 5.42 17.34
N ALA A 97 5.15 4.74 17.01
CA ALA A 97 5.74 4.74 15.69
C ALA A 97 5.48 3.39 14.99
N ARG A 98 5.11 3.43 13.71
CA ARG A 98 4.92 2.25 12.86
C ARG A 98 5.46 2.51 11.45
N ASP A 99 5.93 1.45 10.81
CA ASP A 99 6.12 1.45 9.36
C ASP A 99 4.80 1.85 8.66
N MET A 100 4.90 2.67 7.61
CA MET A 100 3.76 3.29 6.94
C MET A 100 2.74 2.25 6.46
N LYS A 101 3.17 1.06 6.02
CA LYS A 101 2.27 -0.04 5.63
C LYS A 101 1.31 -0.41 6.76
N LEU A 102 1.86 -0.60 7.95
CA LEU A 102 1.09 -0.94 9.15
C LEU A 102 0.30 0.26 9.63
N ALA A 103 0.87 1.46 9.62
CA ALA A 103 0.21 2.69 10.04
C ALA A 103 -1.07 2.98 9.23
N LEU A 104 -1.06 2.72 7.92
CA LEU A 104 -2.24 2.87 7.07
C LEU A 104 -3.41 1.96 7.46
N THR A 105 -3.15 0.91 8.24
CA THR A 105 -4.19 0.07 8.85
C THR A 105 -4.38 0.45 10.32
N GLU A 106 -3.35 0.34 11.17
CA GLU A 106 -3.48 0.52 12.62
C GLU A 106 -3.84 1.95 13.04
N PHE A 107 -3.29 2.95 12.36
CA PHE A 107 -3.50 4.37 12.65
C PHE A 107 -4.58 5.00 11.77
N ALA A 108 -5.23 4.20 10.90
CA ALA A 108 -6.33 4.66 10.08
C ALA A 108 -7.43 5.34 10.93
N PRO A 109 -8.15 6.32 10.38
CA PRO A 109 -9.19 7.03 11.10
C PRO A 109 -10.18 6.10 11.83
N GLU A 110 -10.45 6.43 13.10
CA GLU A 110 -11.30 5.69 14.03
C GLU A 110 -10.84 4.28 14.45
N ASN A 111 -9.69 3.81 13.98
CA ASN A 111 -9.05 2.63 14.54
C ASN A 111 -8.48 2.91 15.92
N GLN A 112 -8.28 1.82 16.67
CA GLN A 112 -7.91 1.85 18.07
C GLN A 112 -6.59 1.13 18.29
N VAL A 113 -5.68 1.78 19.00
CA VAL A 113 -4.35 1.28 19.32
C VAL A 113 -4.23 1.15 20.84
N ILE A 114 -3.77 -0.01 21.30
CA ILE A 114 -3.50 -0.24 22.72
C ILE A 114 -2.05 0.15 23.02
N ALA A 115 -1.84 1.10 23.94
CA ALA A 115 -0.52 1.52 24.41
C ALA A 115 -0.59 2.07 25.84
N ALA A 116 0.44 1.78 26.64
CA ALA A 116 0.52 2.16 28.05
C ALA A 116 -0.75 1.80 28.86
N GLY A 117 -1.32 0.61 28.62
CA GLY A 117 -2.52 0.13 29.32
C GLY A 117 -3.82 0.88 28.97
N ARG A 118 -3.81 1.70 27.91
CA ARG A 118 -4.96 2.48 27.42
C ARG A 118 -5.25 2.18 25.96
N VAL A 119 -6.49 2.44 25.55
CA VAL A 119 -6.96 2.38 24.17
C VAL A 119 -7.07 3.80 23.61
N TRP A 120 -6.29 4.08 22.57
CA TRP A 120 -6.22 5.37 21.88
C TRP A 120 -6.93 5.28 20.53
N THR A 121 -7.82 6.23 20.25
CA THR A 121 -8.58 6.25 19.00
C THR A 121 -8.03 7.30 18.03
N SER A 122 -7.61 6.86 16.84
CA SER A 122 -7.20 7.75 15.76
C SER A 122 -8.36 8.63 15.29
N ALA A 123 -8.07 9.90 14.97
CA ALA A 123 -9.08 10.91 14.68
C ALA A 123 -8.75 11.78 13.46
N GLY A 124 -7.59 11.58 12.86
CA GLY A 124 -7.12 12.45 11.81
C GLY A 124 -5.69 12.17 11.38
N ILE A 125 -5.33 12.81 10.28
CA ILE A 125 -3.96 12.93 9.80
C ILE A 125 -3.39 14.27 10.26
N VAL A 126 -2.08 14.33 10.43
CA VAL A 126 -1.38 15.57 10.75
C VAL A 126 -1.17 16.35 9.46
N LEU A 127 -1.61 17.61 9.44
CA LEU A 127 -1.33 18.51 8.33
C LEU A 127 0.06 19.14 8.48
N PRO A 128 0.74 19.48 7.37
CA PRO A 128 2.00 20.20 7.43
C PRO A 128 1.82 21.60 8.03
N LEU A 129 2.91 22.14 8.59
CA LEU A 129 2.95 23.52 9.07
C LEU A 129 3.11 24.53 7.91
N GLY A 130 2.59 25.74 8.13
CA GLY A 130 2.68 26.84 7.17
C GLY A 130 1.79 26.63 5.95
N GLU A 131 2.29 27.04 4.78
CA GLU A 131 1.53 26.99 3.53
C GLU A 131 1.76 25.70 2.72
N ARG A 132 2.39 24.67 3.31
CA ARG A 132 2.62 23.38 2.64
C ARG A 132 1.29 22.62 2.45
N LYS A 133 1.25 21.73 1.46
CA LYS A 133 0.10 20.84 1.19
C LYS A 133 0.54 19.39 1.25
N LEU A 134 -0.38 18.50 1.61
CA LEU A 134 -0.14 17.06 1.49
C LEU A 134 -0.02 16.65 0.03
N HIS A 135 0.78 15.61 -0.22
CA HIS A 135 0.84 14.98 -1.52
C HIS A 135 -0.41 14.12 -1.75
N GLU A 136 -1.02 14.29 -2.91
CA GLU A 136 -2.12 13.46 -3.41
C GLU A 136 -1.67 12.69 -4.64
N TYR A 137 -2.25 11.52 -4.83
CA TYR A 137 -2.01 10.63 -5.95
C TYR A 137 -3.34 10.23 -6.57
N LEU A 138 -3.36 10.11 -7.88
CA LEU A 138 -4.46 9.51 -8.63
C LEU A 138 -4.22 8.00 -8.68
N PHE A 139 -5.29 7.22 -8.54
CA PHE A 139 -5.24 5.80 -8.80
C PHE A 139 -6.51 5.30 -9.45
N TRP A 140 -6.37 4.22 -10.21
CA TRP A 140 -7.46 3.51 -10.88
C TRP A 140 -7.42 2.08 -10.39
N HIS A 141 -8.53 1.61 -9.84
CA HIS A 141 -8.69 0.23 -9.46
C HIS A 141 -10.05 -0.29 -9.91
N CYS A 142 -10.07 -1.36 -10.69
CA CYS A 142 -11.32 -1.99 -11.09
C CYS A 142 -11.54 -3.30 -10.33
N GLN A 143 -12.62 -3.37 -9.56
CA GLN A 143 -12.99 -4.57 -8.78
C GLN A 143 -13.37 -5.78 -9.66
N ALA A 144 -13.70 -5.58 -10.94
CA ALA A 144 -14.10 -6.66 -11.84
C ALA A 144 -12.91 -7.35 -12.54
N CYS A 145 -11.94 -6.57 -13.00
CA CYS A 145 -10.75 -7.04 -13.71
C CYS A 145 -9.47 -6.98 -12.86
N ASN A 146 -9.52 -6.44 -11.64
CA ASN A 146 -8.39 -6.18 -10.75
C ASN A 146 -7.27 -5.34 -11.39
N PHE A 147 -7.59 -4.56 -12.43
CA PHE A 147 -6.66 -3.60 -13.00
C PHE A 147 -6.29 -2.56 -11.96
N PHE A 148 -5.00 -2.25 -11.88
CA PHE A 148 -4.48 -1.18 -11.04
C PHE A 148 -3.53 -0.29 -11.83
N SER A 149 -3.62 1.01 -11.59
CA SER A 149 -2.62 1.98 -12.00
C SER A 149 -2.64 3.18 -11.06
N ALA A 150 -1.52 3.86 -10.91
CA ALA A 150 -1.40 5.04 -10.10
C ALA A 150 -0.38 6.02 -10.66
N GLU A 151 -0.62 7.30 -10.43
CA GLU A 151 0.32 8.37 -10.73
C GLU A 151 0.19 9.51 -9.73
N ARG A 152 1.21 10.36 -9.66
CA ARG A 152 1.17 11.50 -8.76
C ARG A 152 0.15 12.53 -9.26
N SER A 153 -0.69 13.03 -8.36
CA SER A 153 -1.63 14.10 -8.72
C SER A 153 -0.85 15.42 -8.80
N VAL A 154 -0.80 15.98 -10.00
CA VAL A 154 -0.47 17.39 -10.21
C VAL A 154 -1.81 18.11 -10.30
N ALA A 155 -2.06 19.05 -9.39
CA ALA A 155 -3.37 19.68 -9.27
C ALA A 155 -3.60 20.71 -10.39
N THR A 156 -3.91 20.28 -11.61
CA THR A 156 -4.29 21.18 -12.70
C THR A 156 -5.74 21.65 -12.57
N GLU A 157 -6.03 22.94 -12.75
CA GLU A 157 -7.43 23.43 -12.73
C GLU A 157 -8.28 22.88 -13.87
N GLU A 158 -7.64 22.43 -14.94
CA GLU A 158 -8.25 21.57 -15.95
C GLU A 158 -8.26 20.13 -15.39
N GLU A 159 -9.14 19.85 -14.42
CA GLU A 159 -9.47 18.47 -14.06
C GLU A 159 -10.37 17.90 -15.17
N THR A 160 -9.75 17.48 -16.28
CA THR A 160 -10.38 16.54 -17.21
C THR A 160 -10.69 15.23 -16.45
N PRO A 161 -11.74 14.49 -16.84
CA PRO A 161 -11.93 13.13 -16.37
C PRO A 161 -10.73 12.33 -16.86
N SER A 162 -9.81 11.99 -15.96
CA SER A 162 -8.64 11.17 -16.26
C SER A 162 -9.06 9.70 -16.32
N ALA A 163 -10.16 9.42 -17.02
CA ALA A 163 -10.72 8.09 -17.12
C ALA A 163 -9.72 7.18 -17.85
N ARG A 164 -9.35 6.06 -17.23
CA ARG A 164 -8.52 5.03 -17.87
C ARG A 164 -9.39 3.84 -18.24
N GLN A 165 -9.09 3.24 -19.39
CA GLN A 165 -9.73 2.01 -19.80
C GLN A 165 -9.09 0.84 -19.05
N CYS A 166 -9.91 0.02 -18.37
CA CYS A 166 -9.45 -1.26 -17.83
C CYS A 166 -9.31 -2.30 -18.96
N HIS A 167 -8.56 -3.36 -18.71
CA HIS A 167 -8.61 -4.66 -19.40
C HIS A 167 -10.02 -5.26 -19.60
N CYS A 168 -11.05 -4.88 -18.83
CA CYS A 168 -12.43 -5.30 -19.10
C CYS A 168 -13.15 -4.46 -20.17
N GLY A 169 -12.52 -3.41 -20.70
CA GLY A 169 -13.08 -2.50 -21.69
C GLY A 169 -13.82 -1.29 -21.09
N GLU A 170 -14.20 -1.34 -19.82
CA GLU A 170 -14.86 -0.24 -19.09
C GLU A 170 -13.88 0.88 -18.74
N LYS A 171 -14.41 2.11 -18.70
CA LYS A 171 -13.65 3.29 -18.25
C LYS A 171 -13.88 3.51 -16.75
N HIS A 172 -12.79 3.72 -16.03
CA HIS A 172 -12.81 4.04 -14.62
C HIS A 172 -12.26 5.44 -14.41
N GLU A 173 -12.98 6.25 -13.65
CA GLU A 173 -12.47 7.54 -13.17
C GLU A 173 -11.39 7.32 -12.12
N ALA A 174 -10.51 8.32 -11.97
CA ALA A 174 -9.47 8.27 -10.96
C ALA A 174 -10.06 8.53 -9.57
N ASP A 175 -9.72 7.66 -8.62
CA ASP A 175 -9.82 7.95 -7.20
C ASP A 175 -8.54 8.65 -6.71
N ARG A 176 -8.58 9.18 -5.49
CA ARG A 176 -7.46 9.91 -4.88
C ARG A 176 -7.06 9.35 -3.53
N TYR A 177 -5.77 9.15 -3.33
CA TYR A 177 -5.21 8.92 -2.00
C TYR A 177 -4.28 10.04 -1.54
N ILE A 178 -4.30 10.31 -0.24
CA ILE A 178 -3.37 11.21 0.45
C ILE A 178 -2.21 10.39 1.00
N TYR A 179 -0.98 10.90 0.89
CA TYR A 179 0.18 10.40 1.61
C TYR A 179 0.31 11.07 3.00
N PRO A 180 0.04 10.38 4.12
CA PRO A 180 0.05 10.97 5.46
C PRO A 180 1.48 11.08 6.02
N GLU A 181 2.37 11.78 5.32
CA GLU A 181 3.82 11.86 5.63
C GLU A 181 4.15 12.49 6.99
N PHE A 182 3.23 13.26 7.58
CA PHE A 182 3.40 13.89 8.90
C PHE A 182 2.80 13.09 10.05
N GLY A 183 2.27 11.90 9.74
CA GLY A 183 1.65 10.98 10.68
C GLY A 183 0.17 11.24 10.96
N PHE A 184 -0.29 10.64 12.03
CA PHE A 184 -1.67 10.58 12.46
C PHE A 184 -1.83 11.26 13.83
N THR A 185 -3.07 11.52 14.25
CA THR A 185 -3.35 12.11 15.57
C THR A 185 -4.58 11.46 16.19
N THR A 186 -4.55 11.30 17.52
CA THR A 186 -5.72 10.84 18.27
C THR A 186 -6.71 11.97 18.51
N LYS A 187 -7.91 11.61 18.97
CA LYS A 187 -8.78 12.57 19.68
C LYS A 187 -8.08 13.01 20.97
N LEU A 188 -8.31 14.25 21.38
CA LEU A 188 -7.95 14.73 22.71
C LEU A 188 -8.71 13.91 23.77
N GLY A 189 -8.02 13.27 24.70
CA GLY A 189 -8.64 12.53 25.80
C GLY A 189 -7.65 11.68 26.60
N GLU A 190 -8.11 10.97 27.64
CA GLU A 190 -7.25 10.16 28.52
C GLU A 190 -7.06 8.69 28.06
N GLY A 191 -7.63 8.33 26.91
CA GLY A 191 -7.68 6.95 26.44
C GLY A 191 -8.65 6.07 27.25
N ALA A 192 -9.32 5.12 26.58
CA ALA A 192 -10.23 4.20 27.24
C ALA A 192 -9.46 3.07 27.96
N ARG A 193 -10.10 2.41 28.94
CA ARG A 193 -9.54 1.21 29.56
C ARG A 193 -9.48 0.08 28.53
N VAL A 194 -8.43 -0.73 28.62
CA VAL A 194 -8.29 -1.96 27.81
C VAL A 194 -9.35 -2.96 28.28
N GLY A 195 -10.13 -3.49 27.33
CA GLY A 195 -11.08 -4.57 27.58
C GLY A 195 -10.46 -5.95 27.30
N ASP A 196 -11.26 -7.00 27.43
CA ASP A 196 -10.81 -8.40 27.31
C ASP A 196 -10.47 -8.80 25.86
N SER A 197 -11.04 -8.11 24.87
CA SER A 197 -10.82 -8.36 23.45
C SER A 197 -10.03 -7.24 22.78
N ARG A 198 -9.09 -7.61 21.92
CA ARG A 198 -8.40 -6.66 21.05
C ARG A 198 -9.40 -5.97 20.12
N PRO A 199 -9.40 -4.62 20.01
CA PRO A 199 -10.22 -3.91 19.04
C PRO A 199 -9.93 -4.37 17.61
N PRO A 200 -10.94 -4.72 16.81
CA PRO A 200 -10.74 -5.08 15.41
C PRO A 200 -10.39 -3.85 14.58
N ALA A 201 -9.60 -4.03 13.52
CA ALA A 201 -9.39 -2.98 12.54
C ALA A 201 -10.67 -2.74 11.71
N LYS A 202 -11.06 -1.47 11.56
CA LYS A 202 -12.26 -1.05 10.82
C LYS A 202 -12.02 -0.99 9.31
N SER A 203 -10.79 -0.75 8.88
CA SER A 203 -10.34 -0.71 7.49
C SER A 203 -8.94 -1.33 7.39
N TYR A 204 -8.55 -1.73 6.18
CA TYR A 204 -7.27 -2.40 5.89
C TYR A 204 -6.64 -1.78 4.65
N ALA A 205 -5.32 -1.68 4.65
CA ALA A 205 -4.55 -1.35 3.46
C ALA A 205 -4.34 -2.59 2.57
N GLU A 206 -4.21 -2.36 1.27
CA GLU A 206 -3.91 -3.38 0.26
C GLU A 206 -2.71 -2.92 -0.58
N SER A 207 -1.86 -3.88 -0.94
CA SER A 207 -0.67 -3.66 -1.76
C SER A 207 -1.00 -3.93 -3.23
N PHE A 208 -0.59 -3.03 -4.10
CA PHE A 208 -0.75 -3.11 -5.54
C PHE A 208 0.60 -2.91 -6.22
N PHE A 209 0.88 -3.76 -7.20
CA PHE A 209 2.08 -3.64 -8.03
C PHE A 209 1.79 -2.79 -9.26
N GLN A 210 2.75 -1.93 -9.60
CA GLN A 210 2.80 -1.23 -10.89
C GLN A 210 4.15 -1.50 -11.55
N ASP A 211 4.08 -2.10 -12.74
CA ASP A 211 5.23 -2.47 -13.56
C ASP A 211 5.91 -1.22 -14.14
N GLU A 212 7.24 -1.18 -14.11
CA GLU A 212 8.08 -0.17 -14.78
C GLU A 212 8.66 -0.67 -16.10
N SER A 213 8.63 -1.98 -16.34
CA SER A 213 9.36 -2.62 -17.42
C SER A 213 8.55 -2.65 -18.72
N GLN A 214 9.27 -2.63 -19.85
CA GLN A 214 8.68 -3.01 -21.12
C GLN A 214 8.34 -4.50 -21.09
N VAL A 215 7.22 -4.86 -21.72
CA VAL A 215 6.73 -6.24 -21.80
C VAL A 215 7.86 -7.16 -22.26
N ARG A 216 8.23 -8.10 -21.39
CA ARG A 216 9.19 -9.18 -21.67
C ARG A 216 8.44 -10.50 -21.70
N GLU A 217 8.90 -11.43 -22.52
CA GLU A 217 8.35 -12.78 -22.55
C GLU A 217 8.73 -13.53 -21.26
N PRO A 218 7.81 -14.29 -20.66
CA PRO A 218 8.10 -15.05 -19.46
C PRO A 218 8.96 -16.28 -19.78
N THR A 219 9.88 -16.60 -18.88
CA THR A 219 10.77 -17.77 -18.99
C THR A 219 10.49 -18.78 -17.88
N PRO A 220 10.63 -20.10 -18.12
CA PRO A 220 10.51 -21.10 -17.06
C PRO A 220 11.53 -20.84 -15.94
N VAL A 221 11.14 -21.05 -14.68
CA VAL A 221 12.07 -21.01 -13.55
C VAL A 221 12.83 -22.33 -13.49
N ASP A 222 14.17 -22.28 -13.46
CA ASP A 222 15.03 -23.47 -13.55
C ASP A 222 14.73 -24.53 -12.48
N SER A 223 14.52 -24.11 -11.22
CA SER A 223 14.21 -25.01 -10.11
C SER A 223 12.75 -25.51 -10.09
N CYS A 224 11.89 -24.94 -10.95
CA CYS A 224 10.45 -25.20 -10.99
C CYS A 224 9.85 -24.89 -12.38
N ASN A 225 10.18 -25.72 -13.37
CA ASN A 225 9.94 -25.44 -14.80
C ASN A 225 8.47 -25.26 -15.24
N TRP A 226 7.50 -25.66 -14.41
CA TRP A 226 6.07 -25.44 -14.68
C TRP A 226 5.59 -24.05 -14.21
N VAL A 227 6.42 -23.32 -13.46
CA VAL A 227 6.22 -21.90 -13.12
C VAL A 227 7.12 -21.06 -14.03
N HIS A 228 6.59 -19.95 -14.53
CA HIS A 228 7.37 -19.00 -15.33
C HIS A 228 7.57 -17.70 -14.57
N GLU A 229 8.70 -17.04 -14.77
CA GLU A 229 8.98 -15.72 -14.24
C GLU A 229 8.99 -14.66 -15.35
N PHE A 230 8.61 -13.43 -14.99
CA PHE A 230 8.90 -12.27 -15.83
C PHE A 230 10.24 -11.65 -15.41
N PRO A 231 11.09 -11.23 -16.37
CA PRO A 231 12.35 -10.56 -16.05
C PRO A 231 12.08 -9.11 -15.60
N ALA A 232 11.49 -8.94 -14.42
CA ALA A 232 11.36 -7.67 -13.72
C ALA A 232 11.99 -7.86 -12.35
N THR A 233 13.03 -7.09 -12.05
CA THR A 233 13.75 -7.14 -10.77
C THR A 233 13.33 -6.02 -9.83
N LYS A 234 12.73 -4.94 -10.35
CA LYS A 234 12.25 -3.80 -9.57
C LYS A 234 10.85 -3.37 -10.02
N GLY A 235 10.10 -2.75 -9.11
CA GLY A 235 8.89 -2.00 -9.48
C GLY A 235 8.27 -1.23 -8.32
N TRP A 236 7.14 -0.57 -8.59
CA TRP A 236 6.43 0.24 -7.60
C TRP A 236 5.40 -0.59 -6.84
N ILE A 237 5.45 -0.48 -5.52
CA ILE A 237 4.42 -1.00 -4.64
C ILE A 237 3.62 0.18 -4.09
N HIS A 238 2.32 0.18 -4.37
CA HIS A 238 1.35 1.11 -3.82
C HIS A 238 0.58 0.43 -2.71
N VAL A 239 0.63 0.97 -1.51
CA VAL A 239 -0.16 0.47 -0.38
C VAL A 239 -1.26 1.47 -0.09
N ILE A 240 -2.51 1.06 -0.27
CA ILE A 240 -3.66 1.96 -0.24
C ILE A 240 -4.73 1.38 0.69
N ASN A 241 -5.21 2.21 1.61
CA ASN A 241 -6.43 1.99 2.38
C ASN A 241 -7.51 2.95 1.87
N ASN A 242 -8.50 2.40 1.15
CA ASN A 242 -9.64 3.16 0.61
C ASN A 242 -10.92 3.00 1.44
N ASN A 243 -10.82 2.56 2.70
CA ASN A 243 -11.96 2.33 3.58
C ASN A 243 -13.05 1.43 2.95
N ARG A 244 -12.64 0.30 2.34
CA ARG A 244 -13.56 -0.64 1.66
C ARG A 244 -14.38 0.08 0.58
N ASP A 245 -13.66 0.76 -0.32
CA ASP A 245 -14.21 1.50 -1.47
C ASP A 245 -15.10 2.72 -1.11
N ARG A 246 -15.07 3.17 0.14
CA ARG A 246 -15.85 4.34 0.60
C ARG A 246 -15.02 5.60 0.80
N ASP A 247 -13.70 5.49 0.78
CA ASP A 247 -12.75 6.52 1.18
C ASP A 247 -12.97 7.00 2.62
N PHE A 248 -12.04 7.83 3.10
CA PHE A 248 -12.19 8.59 4.32
C PHE A 248 -12.69 9.99 4.02
N TYR A 249 -13.46 10.56 4.93
CA TYR A 249 -13.72 12.00 4.94
C TYR A 249 -12.58 12.70 5.64
N VAL A 250 -11.85 13.57 4.94
CA VAL A 250 -10.66 14.27 5.46
C VAL A 250 -10.87 15.78 5.40
N CYS A 251 -10.67 16.47 6.53
CA CYS A 251 -10.73 17.93 6.58
C CYS A 251 -9.43 18.54 6.06
N THR A 252 -9.55 19.36 5.02
CA THR A 252 -8.38 20.02 4.41
C THR A 252 -7.80 21.14 5.28
N SER A 253 -8.51 21.58 6.32
CA SER A 253 -8.09 22.69 7.19
C SER A 253 -7.51 22.24 8.53
N CYS A 254 -7.94 21.10 9.06
CA CYS A 254 -7.49 20.62 10.37
C CYS A 254 -7.04 19.16 10.39
N GLY A 255 -7.19 18.41 9.30
CA GLY A 255 -6.76 17.01 9.22
C GLY A 255 -7.66 16.03 9.98
N PHE A 256 -8.79 16.48 10.54
CA PHE A 256 -9.83 15.57 11.03
C PHE A 256 -10.18 14.55 9.96
N SER A 257 -10.27 13.27 10.36
CA SER A 257 -10.63 12.20 9.45
C SER A 257 -11.63 11.25 10.08
N ALA A 258 -12.59 10.77 9.29
CA ALA A 258 -13.62 9.84 9.74
C ALA A 258 -14.03 8.84 8.65
N LEU A 259 -14.64 7.72 9.06
CA LEU A 259 -15.16 6.69 8.15
C LEU A 259 -16.48 7.10 7.52
N LEU A 260 -17.27 7.93 8.22
CA LEU A 260 -18.56 8.46 7.79
C LEU A 260 -18.58 9.98 7.92
N HIS A 261 -19.37 10.64 7.07
CA HIS A 261 -19.52 12.09 7.16
C HIS A 261 -20.20 12.45 8.50
N PRO A 262 -19.69 13.45 9.26
CA PRO A 262 -20.23 13.81 10.58
C PRO A 262 -21.72 14.17 10.57
N SER A 263 -22.25 14.66 9.44
CA SER A 263 -23.69 14.96 9.32
C SER A 263 -24.59 13.74 9.49
N PHE A 264 -24.10 12.53 9.16
CA PHE A 264 -24.86 11.28 9.38
C PHE A 264 -24.95 10.91 10.86
N LEU A 265 -24.09 11.50 11.70
CA LEU A 265 -24.07 11.32 13.16
C LEU A 265 -24.85 12.43 13.89
N GLY A 266 -25.56 13.29 13.17
CA GLY A 266 -26.32 14.40 13.74
C GLY A 266 -25.51 15.65 14.05
N GLU A 267 -24.20 15.67 13.72
CA GLU A 267 -23.36 16.86 13.86
C GLU A 267 -23.68 17.86 12.72
N LYS A 268 -24.45 18.91 13.02
CA LYS A 268 -24.79 19.97 12.06
C LYS A 268 -23.76 21.10 12.13
N GLY A 269 -23.16 21.45 10.99
CA GLY A 269 -22.39 22.69 10.83
C GLY A 269 -20.91 22.64 11.24
N GLY A 270 -20.29 21.45 11.25
CA GLY A 270 -18.84 21.30 11.44
C GLY A 270 -18.45 19.94 12.02
N HIS A 271 -17.20 19.85 12.48
CA HIS A 271 -16.65 18.71 13.22
C HIS A 271 -15.68 19.22 14.30
N LYS A 272 -15.41 18.42 15.33
CA LYS A 272 -14.41 18.78 16.35
C LYS A 272 -13.00 18.59 15.80
N VAL A 273 -12.10 19.54 16.06
CA VAL A 273 -10.68 19.36 15.69
C VAL A 273 -10.07 18.25 16.54
N PRO A 274 -9.15 17.42 16.03
CA PRO A 274 -8.61 16.29 16.79
C PRO A 274 -7.96 16.66 18.12
N TRP A 275 -7.34 17.84 18.21
CA TRP A 275 -6.59 18.31 19.39
C TRP A 275 -7.40 19.22 20.35
N SER A 276 -8.74 19.28 20.23
CA SER A 276 -9.57 20.09 21.13
C SER A 276 -11.00 19.54 21.22
N THR A 277 -11.54 19.48 22.44
CA THR A 277 -12.93 19.08 22.71
C THR A 277 -13.93 20.20 22.41
N ASP A 278 -13.50 21.46 22.53
CA ASP A 278 -14.41 22.61 22.50
C ASP A 278 -14.41 23.33 21.17
N ARG A 279 -13.32 23.24 20.39
CA ARG A 279 -13.22 23.90 19.08
C ARG A 279 -13.86 23.08 17.97
N THR A 280 -14.83 23.70 17.30
CA THR A 280 -15.45 23.18 16.09
C THR A 280 -14.81 23.79 14.86
N CYS A 281 -14.34 22.95 13.94
CA CYS A 281 -13.89 23.33 12.61
C CYS A 281 -15.06 23.31 11.63
N ARG A 282 -15.11 24.29 10.73
CA ARG A 282 -16.04 24.38 9.61
C ARG A 282 -15.35 24.22 8.25
N GLY A 283 -14.13 23.68 8.26
CA GLY A 283 -13.38 23.38 7.05
C GLY A 283 -14.07 22.31 6.21
N SER A 284 -13.80 22.33 4.90
CA SER A 284 -14.38 21.37 3.97
C SER A 284 -13.85 19.95 4.20
N LEU A 285 -14.72 18.95 4.08
CA LEU A 285 -14.38 17.53 4.08
C LEU A 285 -14.33 17.03 2.63
N VAL A 286 -13.23 16.38 2.27
CA VAL A 286 -13.07 15.72 0.97
C VAL A 286 -13.02 14.21 1.16
N ARG A 287 -13.48 13.43 0.17
CA ARG A 287 -13.32 11.97 0.14
C ARG A 287 -11.95 11.62 -0.42
N ARG A 288 -11.14 10.91 0.38
CA ARG A 288 -9.80 10.47 0.01
C ARG A 288 -9.48 9.12 0.64
N ALA A 289 -8.86 8.23 -0.13
CA ALA A 289 -8.12 7.11 0.43
C ALA A 289 -6.84 7.61 1.13
N LEU A 290 -6.19 6.73 1.89
CA LEU A 290 -4.87 6.98 2.48
C LEU A 290 -3.90 5.97 1.90
N GLY A 291 -2.72 6.40 1.48
CA GLY A 291 -1.78 5.49 0.85
C GLY A 291 -0.35 6.02 0.78
N TYR A 292 0.58 5.15 0.42
CA TYR A 292 1.95 5.51 0.08
C TYR A 292 2.47 4.59 -1.02
N CYS A 293 3.60 4.96 -1.61
CA CYS A 293 4.30 4.10 -2.55
C CYS A 293 5.81 4.12 -2.32
N TYR A 294 6.45 3.01 -2.67
CA TYR A 294 7.90 2.85 -2.61
C TYR A 294 8.35 1.91 -3.74
N ARG A 295 9.62 2.03 -4.12
CA ARG A 295 10.24 1.18 -5.14
C ARG A 295 11.05 0.08 -4.45
N THR A 296 10.96 -1.16 -4.93
CA THR A 296 11.57 -2.32 -4.26
C THR A 296 11.92 -3.43 -5.25
N ASP A 297 12.63 -4.46 -4.76
CA ASP A 297 12.85 -5.71 -5.48
C ASP A 297 11.54 -6.49 -5.63
N VAL A 298 11.32 -7.02 -6.84
CA VAL A 298 10.12 -7.81 -7.17
C VAL A 298 10.50 -9.07 -7.94
N VAL A 299 9.66 -10.10 -7.82
CA VAL A 299 9.65 -11.27 -8.70
C VAL A 299 8.20 -11.52 -9.09
N GLU A 300 7.91 -11.50 -10.39
CA GLU A 300 6.58 -11.82 -10.93
C GLU A 300 6.56 -13.26 -11.42
N LEU A 301 5.76 -14.10 -10.76
CA LEU A 301 5.59 -15.51 -11.06
C LEU A 301 4.24 -15.77 -11.73
N ARG A 302 4.27 -16.43 -12.87
CA ARG A 302 3.10 -16.93 -13.58
C ARG A 302 2.95 -18.42 -13.37
N PHE A 303 1.85 -18.77 -12.73
CA PHE A 303 1.43 -20.14 -12.51
C PHE A 303 0.42 -20.59 -13.60
N PRO A 304 0.41 -21.87 -13.99
CA PRO A 304 -0.63 -22.43 -14.85
C PRO A 304 -2.03 -22.14 -14.31
N LYS A 305 -2.98 -21.93 -15.22
CA LYS A 305 -4.40 -21.76 -14.82
C LYS A 305 -4.90 -23.07 -14.19
N PRO A 306 -5.65 -23.04 -13.07
CA PRO A 306 -6.21 -24.23 -12.41
C PRO A 306 -7.42 -24.79 -13.20
N SER A 307 -7.18 -25.20 -14.45
CA SER A 307 -8.20 -25.62 -15.40
C SER A 307 -8.92 -26.88 -14.90
N GLY A 308 -10.24 -26.82 -14.81
CA GLY A 308 -11.07 -27.94 -14.33
C GLY A 308 -11.13 -28.10 -12.80
N LEU A 309 -10.24 -27.44 -12.04
CA LEU A 309 -10.24 -27.48 -10.57
C LEU A 309 -11.08 -26.35 -9.95
N VAL A 310 -11.06 -25.17 -10.58
CA VAL A 310 -11.79 -23.99 -10.07
C VAL A 310 -12.80 -23.53 -11.12
N SER A 311 -14.04 -23.31 -10.70
CA SER A 311 -15.09 -22.73 -11.54
C SER A 311 -14.67 -21.38 -12.11
N ASN A 312 -15.23 -20.98 -13.25
CA ASN A 312 -14.99 -19.64 -13.82
C ASN A 312 -15.67 -18.48 -13.05
N ASP A 313 -16.28 -18.76 -11.91
CA ASP A 313 -16.79 -17.74 -10.98
C ASP A 313 -15.64 -16.82 -10.49
N PRO A 314 -15.77 -15.49 -10.63
CA PRO A 314 -14.71 -14.54 -10.27
C PRO A 314 -14.27 -14.59 -8.81
N ASP A 315 -15.21 -14.79 -7.87
CA ASP A 315 -14.90 -14.81 -6.44
C ASP A 315 -14.15 -16.08 -6.06
N LEU A 316 -14.53 -17.22 -6.64
CA LEU A 316 -13.83 -18.49 -6.43
C LEU A 316 -12.44 -18.49 -7.06
N GLN A 317 -12.26 -17.85 -8.22
CA GLN A 317 -10.95 -17.61 -8.83
C GLN A 317 -10.08 -16.73 -7.95
N LEU A 318 -10.60 -15.59 -7.48
CA LEU A 318 -9.87 -14.68 -6.60
C LEU A 318 -9.47 -15.39 -5.29
N SER A 319 -10.40 -16.15 -4.69
CA SER A 319 -10.14 -16.97 -3.50
C SER A 319 -8.99 -17.97 -3.73
N PHE A 320 -8.97 -18.66 -4.87
CA PHE A 320 -7.88 -19.58 -5.22
C PHE A 320 -6.54 -18.84 -5.31
N TRP A 321 -6.48 -17.76 -6.10
CA TRP A 321 -5.23 -17.03 -6.30
C TRP A 321 -4.71 -16.38 -5.02
N GLN A 322 -5.58 -15.85 -4.17
CA GLN A 322 -5.21 -15.36 -2.84
C GLN A 322 -4.70 -16.48 -1.93
N SER A 323 -5.31 -17.67 -2.01
CA SER A 323 -4.86 -18.83 -1.23
C SER A 323 -3.49 -19.31 -1.68
N LEU A 324 -3.25 -19.39 -2.99
CA LEU A 324 -1.95 -19.76 -3.55
C LEU A 324 -0.87 -18.71 -3.21
N LEU A 325 -1.17 -17.42 -3.38
CA LEU A 325 -0.29 -16.31 -3.01
C LEU A 325 0.19 -16.44 -1.55
N HIS A 326 -0.74 -16.58 -0.61
CA HIS A 326 -0.38 -16.67 0.80
C HIS A 326 0.26 -18.00 1.18
N ALA A 327 -0.03 -19.09 0.46
CA ALA A 327 0.68 -20.35 0.62
C ALA A 327 2.16 -20.20 0.24
N VAL A 328 2.44 -19.57 -0.91
CA VAL A 328 3.80 -19.33 -1.41
C VAL A 328 4.55 -18.38 -0.47
N VAL A 329 3.97 -17.23 -0.10
CA VAL A 329 4.61 -16.28 0.84
C VAL A 329 4.94 -16.95 2.18
N ASN A 330 4.00 -17.70 2.76
CA ASN A 330 4.25 -18.38 4.04
C ASN A 330 5.32 -19.48 3.90
N ALA A 331 5.31 -20.23 2.79
CA ALA A 331 6.32 -21.24 2.51
C ALA A 331 7.70 -20.62 2.31
N SER A 332 7.82 -19.51 1.58
CA SER A 332 9.06 -18.74 1.44
C SER A 332 9.64 -18.34 2.80
N CYS A 333 8.80 -17.79 3.69
CA CYS A 333 9.23 -17.40 5.03
C CYS A 333 9.72 -18.60 5.86
N LEU A 334 9.03 -19.73 5.77
CA LEU A 334 9.38 -20.94 6.53
C LEU A 334 10.61 -21.66 5.98
N GLU A 335 10.79 -21.66 4.66
CA GLU A 335 11.88 -22.39 4.01
C GLU A 335 13.20 -21.64 4.08
N LEU A 336 13.15 -20.33 3.89
CA LEU A 336 14.33 -19.46 3.86
C LEU A 336 14.58 -18.74 5.19
N GLU A 337 13.78 -19.06 6.23
CA GLU A 337 13.83 -18.41 7.55
C GLU A 337 13.72 -16.87 7.50
N ILE A 338 12.96 -16.35 6.53
CA ILE A 338 12.70 -14.92 6.36
C ILE A 338 11.59 -14.48 7.33
N ASP A 339 11.76 -13.32 7.98
CA ASP A 339 10.69 -12.73 8.79
C ASP A 339 9.52 -12.35 7.88
N GLY A 340 8.29 -12.77 8.23
CA GLY A 340 7.09 -12.48 7.43
C GLY A 340 6.73 -11.00 7.29
N ARG A 341 7.51 -10.09 7.89
CA ARG A 341 7.44 -8.64 7.68
C ARG A 341 8.35 -8.16 6.55
N ASP A 342 9.32 -8.94 6.11
CA ASP A 342 10.35 -8.54 5.14
C ASP A 342 9.98 -8.88 3.69
N ILE A 343 9.07 -9.85 3.48
CA ILE A 343 8.51 -10.22 2.18
C ILE A 343 6.97 -10.16 2.22
N ASP A 344 6.36 -9.73 1.13
CA ASP A 344 4.92 -9.81 0.93
C ASP A 344 4.62 -10.06 -0.56
N GLY A 345 3.35 -10.17 -0.93
CA GLY A 345 2.97 -10.27 -2.33
C GLY A 345 1.56 -9.80 -2.63
N CYS A 346 1.29 -9.61 -3.92
CA CYS A 346 -0.01 -9.23 -4.45
C CYS A 346 -0.32 -9.95 -5.76
N LEU A 347 -1.59 -9.98 -6.14
CA LEU A 347 -2.00 -10.45 -7.46
C LEU A 347 -1.84 -9.32 -8.47
N TYR A 348 -1.25 -9.61 -9.61
CA TYR A 348 -1.10 -8.67 -10.71
C TYR A 348 -1.76 -9.21 -11.98
N TYR A 349 -2.70 -8.45 -12.51
CA TYR A 349 -3.46 -8.81 -13.69
C TYR A 349 -2.93 -8.00 -14.88
N ARG A 350 -2.08 -8.61 -15.70
CA ARG A 350 -1.78 -8.11 -17.06
C ARG A 350 -3.03 -8.21 -17.94
N GLU A 351 -2.95 -7.77 -19.20
CA GLU A 351 -4.03 -7.93 -20.19
C GLU A 351 -4.49 -9.41 -20.29
N GLY A 352 -5.56 -9.77 -19.56
CA GLY A 352 -5.99 -11.15 -19.39
C GLY A 352 -6.76 -11.39 -18.08
N LYS A 353 -7.16 -12.65 -17.85
CA LYS A 353 -7.93 -13.06 -16.65
C LYS A 353 -7.12 -13.87 -15.63
N THR A 354 -5.95 -14.37 -16.02
CA THR A 354 -5.08 -15.15 -15.12
C THR A 354 -4.05 -14.20 -14.51
N PRO A 355 -4.04 -14.00 -13.19
CA PRO A 355 -3.06 -13.14 -12.55
C PRO A 355 -1.69 -13.81 -12.48
N SER A 356 -0.65 -12.99 -12.45
CA SER A 356 0.64 -13.36 -11.88
C SER A 356 0.62 -13.14 -10.36
N ILE A 357 1.43 -13.90 -9.63
CA ILE A 357 1.77 -13.61 -8.24
C ILE A 357 3.03 -12.77 -8.24
N VAL A 358 2.95 -11.54 -7.75
CA VAL A 358 4.12 -10.67 -7.57
C VAL A 358 4.54 -10.76 -6.12
N LEU A 359 5.75 -11.26 -5.88
CA LEU A 359 6.42 -11.21 -4.59
C LEU A 359 7.32 -9.96 -4.57
N PHE A 360 7.38 -9.29 -3.44
CA PHE A 360 8.20 -8.08 -3.30
C PHE A 360 8.76 -7.95 -1.88
N ASP A 361 9.93 -7.33 -1.80
CA ASP A 361 10.51 -6.96 -0.52
C ASP A 361 9.73 -5.77 0.07
N THR A 362 9.47 -5.80 1.38
CA THR A 362 8.75 -4.72 2.07
C THR A 362 9.65 -3.52 2.41
N SER A 363 10.95 -3.65 2.15
CA SER A 363 11.93 -2.60 2.35
C SER A 363 12.14 -1.80 1.06
N PRO A 364 12.03 -0.45 1.10
CA PRO A 364 12.41 0.37 -0.04
C PRO A 364 13.82 0.07 -0.53
N GLY A 365 13.99 0.03 -1.85
CA GLY A 365 15.21 -0.39 -2.49
C GLY A 365 15.41 -1.88 -2.63
N GLY A 366 14.66 -2.69 -1.89
CA GLY A 366 14.81 -4.13 -1.82
C GLY A 366 16.02 -4.58 -0.98
N ALA A 367 15.84 -5.68 -0.27
CA ALA A 367 16.83 -6.39 0.52
C ALA A 367 17.36 -7.66 -0.20
N GLY A 368 16.75 -8.04 -1.31
CA GLY A 368 17.08 -9.21 -2.12
C GLY A 368 16.36 -10.50 -1.73
N PHE A 369 15.41 -10.47 -0.79
CA PHE A 369 14.74 -11.69 -0.32
C PHE A 369 13.94 -12.39 -1.41
N VAL A 370 13.28 -11.62 -2.27
CA VAL A 370 12.54 -12.20 -3.41
C VAL A 370 13.43 -12.91 -4.43
N PHE A 371 14.69 -12.51 -4.58
CA PHE A 371 15.61 -13.22 -5.48
C PHE A 371 16.03 -14.56 -4.87
N GLU A 372 16.26 -14.63 -3.56
CA GLU A 372 16.46 -15.90 -2.86
C GLU A 372 15.24 -16.82 -3.02
N VAL A 373 14.02 -16.25 -3.01
CA VAL A 373 12.78 -17.01 -3.28
C VAL A 373 12.76 -17.56 -4.71
N ARG A 374 13.13 -16.76 -5.71
CA ARG A 374 13.21 -17.21 -7.11
C ARG A 374 14.21 -18.36 -7.24
N ASP A 375 15.41 -18.19 -6.68
CA ASP A 375 16.51 -19.14 -6.84
C ASP A 375 16.19 -20.49 -6.16
N ASN A 376 15.41 -20.46 -5.07
CA ASN A 376 15.00 -21.65 -4.32
C ASN A 376 13.54 -22.08 -4.58
N LEU A 377 12.91 -21.64 -5.67
CA LEU A 377 11.47 -21.83 -5.90
C LEU A 377 11.04 -23.31 -5.84
N GLY A 378 11.86 -24.24 -6.35
CA GLY A 378 11.57 -25.68 -6.27
C GLY A 378 11.43 -26.25 -4.85
N GLU A 379 12.27 -25.81 -3.91
CA GLU A 379 12.15 -26.16 -2.48
C GLU A 379 10.93 -25.49 -1.85
N ILE A 380 10.70 -24.23 -2.19
CA ILE A 380 9.57 -23.45 -1.69
C ILE A 380 8.24 -24.05 -2.14
N MET A 381 8.12 -24.57 -3.37
CA MET A 381 6.90 -25.23 -3.82
C MET A 381 6.65 -26.56 -3.08
N ARG A 382 7.70 -27.31 -2.74
CA ARG A 382 7.58 -28.48 -1.85
C ARG A 382 7.13 -28.08 -0.45
N ARG A 383 7.70 -27.01 0.11
CA ARG A 383 7.24 -26.44 1.38
C ARG A 383 5.79 -25.96 1.30
N THR A 384 5.40 -25.34 0.18
CA THR A 384 4.03 -24.86 -0.07
C THR A 384 3.04 -26.02 -0.02
N LEU A 385 3.36 -27.15 -0.66
CA LEU A 385 2.55 -28.37 -0.59
C LEU A 385 2.40 -28.87 0.86
N ALA A 386 3.46 -28.85 1.65
CA ALA A 386 3.42 -29.22 3.07
C ALA A 386 2.54 -28.27 3.89
N VAL A 387 2.63 -26.95 3.66
CA VAL A 387 1.82 -25.92 4.34
C VAL A 387 0.32 -26.12 4.08
N VAL A 388 -0.08 -26.42 2.85
CA VAL A 388 -1.51 -26.62 2.51
C VAL A 388 -2.04 -28.02 2.86
N SER A 389 -1.15 -28.97 3.14
CA SER A 389 -1.47 -30.30 3.68
C SER A 389 -1.81 -30.28 5.19
N CYS A 390 -2.05 -29.10 5.76
CA CYS A 390 -2.40 -28.88 7.17
C CYS A 390 -3.62 -29.70 7.62
N SER A 391 -3.50 -30.40 8.75
CA SER A 391 -4.56 -31.21 9.36
C SER A 391 -5.42 -30.44 10.38
N SER A 392 -5.08 -29.18 10.68
CA SER A 392 -5.71 -28.39 11.77
C SER A 392 -6.97 -27.64 11.35
N CYS A 393 -7.36 -27.66 10.07
CA CYS A 393 -8.59 -27.04 9.58
C CYS A 393 -9.18 -27.81 8.40
N ALA A 394 -10.46 -27.57 8.08
CA ALA A 394 -11.12 -28.15 6.93
C ALA A 394 -10.51 -27.69 5.58
N GLU A 395 -10.72 -28.47 4.53
CA GLU A 395 -10.17 -28.22 3.17
C GLU A 395 -10.77 -26.96 2.52
N ASP A 396 -12.04 -26.66 2.79
CA ASP A 396 -12.73 -25.46 2.34
C ASP A 396 -12.43 -24.22 3.21
N SER A 397 -11.43 -24.30 4.08
CA SER A 397 -11.05 -23.25 5.02
C SER A 397 -9.53 -23.09 5.14
N SER A 398 -9.11 -22.32 6.14
CA SER A 398 -7.71 -22.01 6.45
C SER A 398 -7.53 -21.71 7.94
N CYS A 399 -6.30 -21.80 8.44
CA CYS A 399 -5.95 -21.46 9.83
C CYS A 399 -4.56 -20.81 9.88
N VAL A 400 -4.14 -20.42 11.09
CA VAL A 400 -2.83 -19.79 11.32
C VAL A 400 -1.64 -20.72 11.10
N ALA A 401 -1.87 -22.04 11.13
CA ALA A 401 -0.84 -23.03 10.82
C ALA A 401 -0.66 -23.28 9.31
N CYS A 402 -1.49 -22.69 8.44
CA CYS A 402 -1.34 -22.79 7.00
C CYS A 402 -1.29 -21.43 6.30
N LEU A 403 -2.43 -20.80 6.06
CA LEU A 403 -2.52 -19.61 5.18
C LEU A 403 -2.70 -18.30 5.95
N ARG A 404 -3.23 -18.32 7.18
CA ARG A 404 -3.63 -17.09 7.89
C ARG A 404 -2.46 -16.49 8.67
N THR A 405 -2.19 -15.22 8.42
CA THR A 405 -1.22 -14.41 9.17
C THR A 405 -1.88 -13.14 9.66
N TYR A 406 -1.17 -12.34 10.47
CA TYR A 406 -1.66 -11.02 10.87
C TYR A 406 -1.81 -10.08 9.67
N SER A 407 -0.92 -10.15 8.68
CA SER A 407 -0.89 -9.25 7.52
C SER A 407 -2.06 -9.46 6.56
N ASN A 408 -2.61 -10.68 6.46
CA ASN A 408 -3.66 -11.01 5.50
C ASN A 408 -5.08 -11.14 6.11
N GLN A 409 -5.32 -10.59 7.30
CA GLN A 409 -6.62 -10.62 8.00
C GLN A 409 -7.82 -10.24 7.13
N ARG A 410 -7.64 -9.28 6.22
CA ARG A 410 -8.69 -8.83 5.29
C ARG A 410 -9.30 -9.96 4.47
N VAL A 411 -8.52 -10.97 4.10
CA VAL A 411 -8.92 -12.05 3.20
C VAL A 411 -9.10 -13.39 3.89
N HIS A 412 -8.97 -13.49 5.22
CA HIS A 412 -9.05 -14.75 5.97
C HIS A 412 -10.30 -15.59 5.67
N ASN A 413 -11.43 -14.93 5.41
CA ASN A 413 -12.71 -15.57 5.08
C ASN A 413 -12.78 -16.08 3.63
N LYS A 414 -11.83 -15.73 2.77
CA LYS A 414 -11.71 -16.16 1.38
C LYS A 414 -10.66 -17.26 1.17
N LEU A 415 -9.77 -17.50 2.14
CA LEU A 415 -8.65 -18.44 1.98
C LEU A 415 -9.08 -19.89 2.18
N ARG A 416 -8.79 -20.75 1.19
CA ARG A 416 -9.16 -22.17 1.13
C ARG A 416 -7.94 -23.02 0.76
N ARG A 417 -7.48 -23.87 1.69
CA ARG A 417 -6.25 -24.66 1.49
C ARG A 417 -6.42 -25.85 0.54
N GLY A 418 -7.59 -26.48 0.52
CA GLY A 418 -7.83 -27.75 -0.19
C GLY A 418 -7.69 -27.62 -1.70
N VAL A 419 -8.29 -26.59 -2.28
CA VAL A 419 -8.20 -26.34 -3.72
C VAL A 419 -6.77 -26.03 -4.19
N VAL A 420 -5.95 -25.43 -3.31
CA VAL A 420 -4.52 -25.23 -3.58
C VAL A 420 -3.76 -26.54 -3.48
N LEU A 421 -4.07 -27.38 -2.48
CA LEU A 421 -3.50 -28.72 -2.34
C LEU A 421 -3.74 -29.58 -3.58
N ASP A 422 -4.98 -29.62 -4.08
CA ASP A 422 -5.34 -30.37 -5.29
C ASP A 422 -4.62 -29.83 -6.54
N TYR A 423 -4.53 -28.50 -6.65
CA TYR A 423 -3.79 -27.85 -7.73
C TYR A 423 -2.31 -28.22 -7.75
N LEU A 424 -1.65 -28.19 -6.58
CA LEU A 424 -0.23 -28.51 -6.46
C LEU A 424 0.08 -29.99 -6.67
N ARG A 425 -0.84 -30.90 -6.32
CA ARG A 425 -0.69 -32.35 -6.59
C ARG A 425 -0.83 -32.71 -8.06
N ALA A 426 -1.44 -31.83 -8.85
CA ALA A 426 -1.64 -32.03 -10.29
C ALA A 426 -0.47 -31.50 -11.14
N GLN A 427 0.52 -30.84 -10.54
CA GLN A 427 1.78 -30.44 -11.17
C GLN A 427 2.83 -31.51 -10.91
#